data_AF-A0A6J6KJ28-F1
#
_entry.id   AF-A0A6J6KJ28-F1
#
_cell.length_a   1.000
_cell.length_b   1.000
_cell.length_c   1.000
_cell.angle_alpha   90.00
_cell.angle_beta   90.00
_cell.angle_gamma   90.00
#
_symmetry.space_group_name_H-M   'P 1'
#
loop_
_entity.id
_entity.type
_entity.pdbx_description
1 polymer ?
#
loop_
_entity_poly.entity_id
_entity_poly.type
_entity_poly.pdbx_seq_one_letter_code
_entity_poly.pdbx_strand_id
1 'polypeptide(L)'
;MSVEDEIAAQVDILLTSVAQSGRTEVDKRQILRLITAASSLVGGESSSLDIKIASMALREMTKAFEMFAPYRETKKVTIFGSARITPDNPIYGLTVSTAKALAEAGYMVVTGAGPGLMEAGMLGAGRENSIGVSIRLPFESSANSVIAGDEKYVSMRYFFTRKLMLVKESHAFLCMPGGFGTLDETFELLTLAQTAKSVPVPIVFQEVPGDPFWTPLMNTMEPLLTNHGLISPSDISLYRITDNIESAVAEITDFYANYHSIRFVKDRLYIRMKRGIPASDFALLAKEFSHLSVDGHFDQPGPTDEEIKDHDNVELFRISFFYAAKGFADLRPLIDAINRY
;
A
#
# COMPACT_ATOMS: atom_id res chain seq x y z
N MET A 1 37.12 7.33 -31.73
CA MET A 1 36.12 7.44 -30.66
C MET A 1 36.57 6.53 -29.54
N SER A 2 36.55 7.02 -28.30
CA SER A 2 36.68 6.15 -27.14
C SER A 2 35.44 5.25 -27.03
N VAL A 3 35.54 4.14 -26.29
CA VAL A 3 34.38 3.27 -26.00
C VAL A 3 33.27 4.06 -25.30
N GLU A 4 33.64 5.04 -24.48
CA GLU A 4 32.70 5.94 -23.81
C GLU A 4 31.95 6.83 -24.81
N ASP A 5 32.62 7.37 -25.84
CA ASP A 5 31.98 8.16 -26.90
C ASP A 5 30.99 7.32 -27.72
N GLU A 6 31.31 6.05 -27.95
CA GLU A 6 30.44 5.13 -28.70
C GLU A 6 29.21 4.73 -27.88
N ILE A 7 29.37 4.50 -26.57
CA ILE A 7 28.26 4.26 -25.65
C ILE A 7 27.38 5.50 -25.54
N ALA A 8 27.96 6.69 -25.43
CA ALA A 8 27.20 7.95 -25.36
C ALA A 8 26.34 8.15 -26.63
N ALA A 9 26.92 7.90 -27.82
CA ALA A 9 26.18 7.99 -29.08
C ALA A 9 25.02 6.98 -29.17
N GLN A 10 25.21 5.75 -28.68
CA GLN A 10 24.12 4.75 -28.65
C GLN A 10 23.03 5.10 -27.64
N VAL A 11 23.40 5.67 -26.48
CA VAL A 11 22.44 6.17 -25.50
C VAL A 11 21.58 7.26 -26.13
N ASP A 12 22.16 8.21 -26.86
CA ASP A 12 21.40 9.27 -27.54
C ASP A 12 20.38 8.75 -28.56
N ILE A 13 20.71 7.69 -29.30
CA ILE A 13 19.77 7.02 -30.21
C ILE A 13 18.59 6.44 -29.43
N LEU A 14 18.87 5.80 -28.28
CA LEU A 14 17.86 5.19 -27.44
C LEU A 14 16.97 6.25 -26.76
N LEU A 15 17.56 7.36 -26.30
CA LEU A 15 16.83 8.52 -25.75
C LEU A 15 15.90 9.13 -26.82
N THR A 16 16.37 9.26 -28.06
CA THR A 16 15.55 9.75 -29.19
C THR A 16 14.38 8.81 -29.48
N SER A 17 14.62 7.50 -29.45
CA SER A 17 13.57 6.49 -29.66
C SER A 17 12.48 6.55 -28.58
N VAL A 18 12.87 6.77 -27.32
CA VAL A 18 11.93 6.96 -26.21
C VAL A 18 11.10 8.23 -26.40
N ALA A 19 11.73 9.33 -26.84
CA ALA A 19 11.03 10.59 -27.09
C ALA A 19 9.92 10.45 -28.17
N GLN A 20 10.15 9.57 -29.16
CA GLN A 20 9.20 9.27 -30.23
C GLN A 20 8.17 8.19 -29.88
N SER A 21 8.24 7.58 -28.70
CA SER A 21 7.28 6.55 -28.26
C SER A 21 5.88 7.12 -28.00
N GLY A 22 4.85 6.27 -28.08
CA GLY A 22 3.46 6.63 -27.74
C GLY A 22 3.15 6.78 -26.25
N ARG A 23 4.19 6.92 -25.40
CA ARG A 23 4.06 7.11 -23.94
C ARG A 23 3.71 8.56 -23.60
N THR A 24 3.25 8.82 -22.37
CA THR A 24 3.04 10.18 -21.88
C THR A 24 4.37 10.94 -21.75
N GLU A 25 4.35 12.27 -21.79
CA GLU A 25 5.56 13.09 -21.61
C GLU A 25 6.21 12.91 -20.23
N VAL A 26 5.40 12.62 -19.20
CA VAL A 26 5.91 12.28 -17.87
C VAL A 26 6.65 10.95 -17.91
N ASP A 27 6.06 9.91 -18.51
CA ASP A 27 6.69 8.59 -18.63
C ASP A 27 8.00 8.67 -19.41
N LYS A 28 8.01 9.36 -20.55
CA LYS A 28 9.21 9.58 -21.35
C LYS A 28 10.31 10.18 -20.48
N ARG A 29 10.02 11.26 -19.75
CA ARG A 29 11.00 11.91 -18.86
C ARG A 29 11.55 10.96 -17.79
N GLN A 30 10.71 10.11 -17.19
CA GLN A 30 11.18 9.14 -16.19
C GLN A 30 12.02 8.02 -16.81
N ILE A 31 11.64 7.51 -17.98
CA ILE A 31 12.41 6.50 -18.70
C ILE A 31 13.78 7.05 -19.11
N LEU A 32 13.84 8.29 -19.63
CA LEU A 32 15.10 8.94 -19.96
C LEU A 32 16.00 9.06 -18.72
N ARG A 33 15.46 9.46 -17.57
CA ARG A 33 16.20 9.51 -16.29
C ARG A 33 16.74 8.14 -15.87
N LEU A 34 15.95 7.08 -16.04
CA LEU A 34 16.38 5.70 -15.75
C LEU A 34 17.57 5.29 -16.63
N ILE A 35 17.51 5.60 -17.94
CA ILE A 35 18.59 5.30 -18.88
C ILE A 35 19.86 6.08 -18.51
N THR A 36 19.73 7.37 -18.22
CA THR A 36 20.88 8.20 -17.80
C THR A 36 21.50 7.68 -16.50
N ALA A 37 20.68 7.34 -15.49
CA ALA A 37 21.17 6.80 -14.22
C ALA A 37 21.86 5.44 -14.38
N ALA A 38 21.34 4.56 -15.25
CA ALA A 38 22.01 3.31 -15.57
C ALA A 38 23.34 3.54 -16.31
N SER A 39 23.37 4.51 -17.22
CA SER A 39 24.57 4.84 -18.00
C SER A 39 25.70 5.42 -17.14
N SER A 40 25.37 6.16 -16.06
CA SER A 40 26.38 6.66 -15.12
C SER A 40 27.15 5.56 -14.37
N LEU A 41 26.66 4.31 -14.38
CA LEU A 41 27.38 3.18 -13.79
C LEU A 41 28.55 2.70 -14.67
N VAL A 42 28.58 3.06 -15.96
CA VAL A 42 29.62 2.59 -16.91
C VAL A 42 30.99 3.18 -16.58
N GLY A 43 31.04 4.49 -16.28
CA GLY A 43 32.27 5.20 -15.92
C GLY A 43 32.39 5.50 -14.42
N GLY A 44 31.49 4.95 -13.59
CA GLY A 44 31.45 5.21 -12.16
C GLY A 44 32.36 4.30 -11.34
N GLU A 45 32.61 4.68 -10.08
CA GLU A 45 33.41 3.88 -9.13
C GLU A 45 32.59 2.76 -8.44
N SER A 46 31.36 2.49 -8.90
CA SER A 46 30.47 1.50 -8.30
C SER A 46 31.05 0.08 -8.39
N SER A 47 30.95 -0.67 -7.29
CA SER A 47 31.43 -2.05 -7.26
C SER A 47 30.52 -2.99 -8.06
N SER A 48 31.03 -4.18 -8.38
CA SER A 48 30.20 -5.24 -8.99
C SER A 48 29.00 -5.63 -8.13
N LEU A 49 29.09 -5.47 -6.81
CA LEU A 49 27.97 -5.73 -5.90
C LEU A 49 26.87 -4.67 -6.05
N ASP A 50 27.25 -3.39 -6.14
CA ASP A 50 26.31 -2.28 -6.31
C ASP A 50 25.54 -2.41 -7.63
N ILE A 51 26.27 -2.69 -8.72
CA ILE A 51 25.69 -2.92 -10.05
C ILE A 51 24.74 -4.13 -10.04
N LYS A 52 25.10 -5.20 -9.33
CA LYS A 52 24.25 -6.39 -9.19
C LYS A 52 22.97 -6.10 -8.43
N ILE A 53 23.04 -5.33 -7.34
CA ILE A 53 21.86 -4.94 -6.57
C ILE A 53 20.93 -4.08 -7.42
N ALA A 54 21.45 -3.02 -8.05
CA ALA A 54 20.65 -2.11 -8.86
C ALA A 54 19.99 -2.82 -10.05
N SER A 55 20.77 -3.59 -10.82
CA SER A 55 20.25 -4.31 -11.99
C SER A 55 19.22 -5.38 -11.62
N MET A 56 19.44 -6.13 -10.53
CA MET A 56 18.50 -7.15 -10.09
C MET A 56 17.22 -6.56 -9.51
N ALA A 57 17.32 -5.48 -8.73
CA ALA A 57 16.17 -4.75 -8.21
C ALA A 57 15.28 -4.21 -9.35
N LEU A 58 15.89 -3.61 -10.37
CA LEU A 58 15.13 -3.10 -11.53
C LEU A 58 14.43 -4.23 -12.29
N ARG A 59 15.11 -5.38 -12.49
CA ARG A 59 14.54 -6.54 -13.17
C ARG A 59 13.35 -7.13 -12.41
N GLU A 60 13.47 -7.32 -11.10
CA GLU A 60 12.38 -7.90 -10.30
C GLU A 60 11.20 -6.94 -10.15
N MET A 61 11.45 -5.63 -10.00
CA MET A 61 10.39 -4.62 -10.02
C MET A 61 9.65 -4.59 -11.36
N THR A 62 10.36 -4.62 -12.49
CA THR A 62 9.74 -4.63 -13.82
C THR A 62 8.83 -5.85 -13.99
N LYS A 63 9.32 -7.05 -13.63
CA LYS A 63 8.51 -8.27 -13.68
C LYS A 63 7.26 -8.19 -12.79
N ALA A 64 7.40 -7.63 -11.59
CA ALA A 64 6.26 -7.45 -10.70
C ALA A 64 5.25 -6.44 -11.27
N PHE A 65 5.70 -5.31 -11.81
CA PHE A 65 4.82 -4.32 -12.44
C PHE A 65 4.01 -4.90 -13.60
N GLU A 66 4.63 -5.76 -14.41
CA GLU A 66 3.96 -6.49 -15.49
C GLU A 66 2.93 -7.48 -14.95
N MET A 67 3.29 -8.26 -13.91
CA MET A 67 2.36 -9.21 -13.27
C MET A 67 1.14 -8.52 -12.65
N PHE A 68 1.34 -7.38 -11.98
CA PHE A 68 0.25 -6.61 -11.37
C PHE A 68 -0.56 -5.79 -12.38
N ALA A 69 -0.04 -5.52 -13.58
CA ALA A 69 -0.66 -4.63 -14.55
C ALA A 69 -2.12 -4.97 -14.91
N PRO A 70 -2.50 -6.24 -15.13
CA PRO A 70 -3.89 -6.60 -15.46
C PRO A 70 -4.88 -6.35 -14.31
N TYR A 71 -4.38 -6.25 -13.08
CA TYR A 71 -5.21 -6.21 -11.87
C TYR A 71 -5.27 -4.82 -11.24
N ARG A 72 -4.74 -3.77 -11.87
CA ARG A 72 -4.60 -2.43 -11.27
C ARG A 72 -5.90 -1.85 -10.74
N GLU A 73 -7.00 -2.04 -11.46
CA GLU A 73 -8.32 -1.51 -11.10
C GLU A 73 -9.03 -2.32 -10.00
N THR A 74 -8.54 -3.52 -9.69
CA THR A 74 -9.09 -4.35 -8.63
C THR A 74 -8.42 -4.02 -7.31
N LYS A 75 -9.22 -3.73 -6.28
CA LYS A 75 -8.71 -3.50 -4.94
C LYS A 75 -8.08 -4.76 -4.38
N LYS A 76 -7.04 -4.57 -3.59
CA LYS A 76 -6.21 -5.66 -3.05
C LYS A 76 -6.06 -5.51 -1.54
N VAL A 77 -6.23 -6.59 -0.80
CA VAL A 77 -5.87 -6.68 0.61
C VAL A 77 -4.61 -7.52 0.73
N THR A 78 -3.55 -6.98 1.33
CA THR A 78 -2.41 -7.80 1.74
C THR A 78 -2.68 -8.46 3.08
N ILE A 79 -2.47 -9.77 3.17
CA ILE A 79 -2.57 -10.52 4.42
C ILE A 79 -1.15 -10.88 4.89
N PHE A 80 -0.79 -10.39 6.07
CA PHE A 80 0.42 -10.81 6.79
C PHE A 80 0.05 -11.81 7.89
N GLY A 81 0.94 -12.77 8.15
CA GLY A 81 0.71 -13.74 9.21
C GLY A 81 1.79 -14.82 9.28
N SER A 82 1.72 -15.62 10.34
CA SER A 82 2.70 -16.68 10.60
C SER A 82 2.77 -17.73 9.49
N ALA A 83 3.99 -18.06 9.06
CA ALA A 83 4.27 -19.23 8.21
C ALA A 83 4.16 -20.58 8.96
N ARG A 84 4.07 -20.56 10.30
CA ARG A 84 4.17 -21.76 11.15
C ARG A 84 2.83 -22.29 11.64
N ILE A 85 1.76 -21.52 11.46
CA ILE A 85 0.43 -21.93 11.90
C ILE A 85 -0.09 -23.04 10.99
N THR A 86 -0.58 -24.11 11.59
CA THR A 86 -1.11 -25.29 10.89
C THR A 86 -2.63 -25.19 10.72
N PRO A 87 -3.23 -25.94 9.76
CA PRO A 87 -4.67 -25.88 9.48
C PRO A 87 -5.61 -26.23 10.65
N ASP A 88 -5.14 -26.97 11.64
CA ASP A 88 -5.87 -27.33 12.87
C ASP A 88 -5.96 -26.18 13.88
N ASN A 89 -5.15 -25.13 13.71
CA ASN A 89 -5.17 -23.97 14.58
C ASN A 89 -6.37 -23.05 14.25
N PRO A 90 -7.12 -22.53 15.25
CA PRO A 90 -8.26 -21.65 15.02
C PRO A 90 -7.94 -20.39 14.19
N ILE A 91 -6.73 -19.83 14.31
CA ILE A 91 -6.30 -18.66 13.53
C ILE A 91 -6.34 -18.98 12.03
N TYR A 92 -5.98 -20.19 11.63
CA TYR A 92 -5.99 -20.59 10.22
C TYR A 92 -7.41 -20.53 9.64
N GLY A 93 -8.39 -21.13 10.33
CA GLY A 93 -9.79 -21.10 9.93
C GLY A 93 -10.39 -19.70 9.93
N LEU A 94 -10.00 -18.86 10.89
CA LEU A 94 -10.36 -17.45 10.93
C LEU A 94 -9.81 -16.71 9.69
N THR A 95 -8.53 -16.87 9.37
CA THR A 95 -7.92 -16.25 8.18
C THR A 95 -8.59 -16.70 6.88
N VAL A 96 -8.89 -18.00 6.72
CA VAL A 96 -9.64 -18.51 5.56
C VAL A 96 -11.00 -17.82 5.45
N SER A 97 -11.73 -17.72 6.56
CA SER A 97 -13.08 -17.16 6.57
C SER A 97 -13.08 -15.65 6.28
N THR A 98 -12.16 -14.88 6.88
CA THR A 98 -12.01 -13.45 6.59
C THR A 98 -11.60 -13.21 5.14
N ALA A 99 -10.61 -13.96 4.62
CA ALA A 99 -10.16 -13.81 3.24
C ALA A 99 -11.25 -14.16 2.22
N LYS A 100 -12.08 -15.17 2.52
CA LYS A 100 -13.26 -15.49 1.71
C LYS A 100 -14.24 -14.32 1.66
N ALA A 101 -14.58 -13.75 2.82
CA ALA A 101 -15.51 -12.62 2.87
C ALA A 101 -14.96 -11.37 2.13
N LEU A 102 -13.65 -11.11 2.21
CA LEU A 102 -13.00 -10.05 1.43
C LEU A 102 -13.08 -10.30 -0.09
N ALA A 103 -12.86 -11.53 -0.52
CA ALA A 103 -13.00 -11.90 -1.93
C ALA A 103 -14.45 -11.79 -2.43
N GLU A 104 -15.43 -12.18 -1.62
CA GLU A 104 -16.85 -11.99 -1.90
C GLU A 104 -17.22 -10.49 -1.99
N ALA A 105 -16.50 -9.62 -1.28
CA ALA A 105 -16.60 -8.16 -1.38
C ALA A 105 -15.83 -7.55 -2.58
N GLY A 106 -15.27 -8.38 -3.46
CA GLY A 106 -14.61 -7.93 -4.69
C GLY A 106 -13.13 -7.55 -4.54
N TYR A 107 -12.48 -7.93 -3.43
CA TYR A 107 -11.05 -7.74 -3.24
C TYR A 107 -10.25 -8.96 -3.71
N MET A 108 -9.08 -8.71 -4.29
CA MET A 108 -8.06 -9.72 -4.41
C MET A 108 -7.22 -9.78 -3.12
N VAL A 109 -6.72 -10.96 -2.78
CA VAL A 109 -5.82 -11.18 -1.65
C VAL A 109 -4.39 -11.33 -2.15
N VAL A 110 -3.49 -10.55 -1.56
CA VAL A 110 -2.04 -10.62 -1.80
C VAL A 110 -1.39 -11.23 -0.56
N THR A 111 -0.55 -12.25 -0.71
CA THR A 111 0.24 -12.79 0.41
C THR A 111 1.68 -13.07 -0.01
N GLY A 112 2.52 -13.43 0.97
CA GLY A 112 3.89 -13.91 0.71
C GLY A 112 3.97 -15.25 -0.02
N ALA A 113 2.83 -15.90 -0.30
CA ALA A 113 2.72 -17.21 -0.95
C ALA A 113 3.48 -18.35 -0.24
N GLY A 114 3.86 -18.16 1.02
CA GLY A 114 4.39 -19.22 1.88
C GLY A 114 3.28 -20.06 2.52
N PRO A 115 3.64 -20.97 3.44
CA PRO A 115 2.71 -21.80 4.19
C PRO A 115 1.98 -21.01 5.30
N GLY A 116 1.15 -21.72 6.07
CA GLY A 116 0.45 -21.18 7.23
C GLY A 116 -0.58 -20.12 6.85
N LEU A 117 -0.56 -18.96 7.53
CA LEU A 117 -1.60 -17.95 7.34
C LEU A 117 -1.54 -17.28 5.96
N MET A 118 -0.38 -17.30 5.31
CA MET A 118 -0.25 -16.86 3.92
C MET A 118 -0.99 -17.78 2.94
N GLU A 119 -0.98 -19.08 3.21
CA GLU A 119 -1.76 -20.07 2.45
C GLU A 119 -3.24 -19.99 2.81
N ALA A 120 -3.58 -19.87 4.10
CA ALA A 120 -4.95 -19.70 4.58
C ALA A 120 -5.67 -18.53 3.89
N GLY A 121 -4.98 -17.39 3.75
CA GLY A 121 -5.51 -16.23 3.04
C GLY A 121 -5.83 -16.52 1.58
N MET A 122 -4.94 -17.22 0.87
CA MET A 122 -5.16 -17.59 -0.53
C MET A 122 -6.25 -18.66 -0.69
N LEU A 123 -6.32 -19.62 0.22
CA LEU A 123 -7.38 -20.63 0.24
C LEU A 123 -8.76 -19.99 0.42
N GLY A 124 -8.88 -19.05 1.36
CA GLY A 124 -10.12 -18.32 1.60
C GLY A 124 -10.56 -17.51 0.39
N ALA A 125 -9.65 -16.72 -0.18
CA ALA A 125 -9.96 -15.89 -1.34
C ALA A 125 -10.23 -16.69 -2.63
N GLY A 126 -9.68 -17.90 -2.71
CA GLY A 126 -9.68 -18.71 -3.92
C GLY A 126 -8.56 -18.28 -4.89
N ARG A 127 -8.18 -19.21 -5.77
CA ARG A 127 -7.05 -19.03 -6.69
C ARG A 127 -7.21 -17.81 -7.62
N GLU A 128 -8.40 -17.58 -8.14
CA GLU A 128 -8.69 -16.47 -9.07
C GLU A 128 -8.47 -15.10 -8.42
N ASN A 129 -8.75 -14.98 -7.12
CA ASN A 129 -8.59 -13.74 -6.36
C ASN A 129 -7.25 -13.68 -5.62
N SER A 130 -6.33 -14.61 -5.83
CA SER A 130 -5.06 -14.68 -5.09
C SER A 130 -3.87 -14.21 -5.92
N ILE A 131 -2.99 -13.43 -5.29
CA ILE A 131 -1.71 -12.99 -5.85
C ILE A 131 -0.58 -13.34 -4.87
N GLY A 132 0.50 -13.93 -5.38
CA GLY A 132 1.66 -14.34 -4.59
C GLY A 132 2.90 -13.50 -4.84
N VAL A 133 3.46 -12.91 -3.77
CA VAL A 133 4.73 -12.19 -3.81
C VAL A 133 5.71 -12.82 -2.81
N SER A 134 6.41 -13.87 -3.24
CA SER A 134 7.31 -14.62 -2.36
C SER A 134 8.74 -14.06 -2.35
N ILE A 135 9.52 -14.51 -1.37
CA ILE A 135 10.96 -14.25 -1.28
C ILE A 135 11.72 -15.57 -1.49
N ARG A 136 12.85 -15.53 -2.20
CA ARG A 136 13.72 -16.70 -2.36
C ARG A 136 14.54 -16.92 -1.10
N LEU A 137 14.29 -18.04 -0.42
CA LEU A 137 15.09 -18.46 0.74
C LEU A 137 15.81 -19.78 0.42
N PRO A 138 17.00 -20.04 1.01
CA PRO A 138 17.76 -21.25 0.74
C PRO A 138 17.03 -22.56 1.07
N PHE A 139 16.04 -22.49 1.96
CA PHE A 139 15.31 -23.62 2.53
C PHE A 139 13.82 -23.63 2.18
N GLU A 140 13.32 -22.61 1.48
CA GLU A 140 11.91 -22.45 1.12
C GLU A 140 11.83 -22.23 -0.40
N SER A 141 11.44 -23.27 -1.14
CA SER A 141 11.70 -23.36 -2.58
C SER A 141 10.47 -23.25 -3.47
N SER A 142 9.25 -23.20 -2.94
CA SER A 142 8.04 -23.13 -3.75
C SER A 142 6.93 -22.30 -3.12
N ALA A 143 6.12 -21.67 -3.98
CA ALA A 143 4.84 -21.12 -3.59
C ALA A 143 3.94 -22.22 -2.98
N ASN A 144 2.98 -21.82 -2.14
CA ASN A 144 1.95 -22.73 -1.65
C ASN A 144 1.12 -23.34 -2.79
N SER A 145 0.39 -24.40 -2.45
CA SER A 145 -0.34 -25.22 -3.43
C SER A 145 -1.43 -24.43 -4.20
N VAL A 146 -1.96 -23.36 -3.62
CA VAL A 146 -3.05 -22.57 -4.20
C VAL A 146 -2.59 -21.82 -5.45
N ILE A 147 -1.41 -21.18 -5.39
CA ILE A 147 -0.90 -20.30 -6.46
C ILE A 147 0.25 -20.92 -7.27
N ALA A 148 0.59 -22.18 -6.99
CA ALA A 148 1.63 -22.90 -7.72
C ALA A 148 1.32 -22.95 -9.23
N GLY A 149 2.28 -22.48 -10.04
CA GLY A 149 2.17 -22.43 -11.51
C GLY A 149 1.25 -21.33 -12.05
N ASP A 150 0.75 -20.43 -11.21
CA ASP A 150 -0.08 -19.32 -11.64
C ASP A 150 0.75 -18.13 -12.18
N GLU A 151 0.18 -17.36 -13.11
CA GLU A 151 0.81 -16.15 -13.63
C GLU A 151 0.75 -14.98 -12.63
N LYS A 152 -0.19 -15.02 -11.67
CA LYS A 152 -0.33 -14.07 -10.54
C LYS A 152 0.71 -14.30 -9.43
N TYR A 153 1.90 -14.77 -9.80
CA TYR A 153 2.97 -15.11 -8.87
C TYR A 153 4.31 -14.51 -9.29
N VAL A 154 4.98 -13.87 -8.34
CA VAL A 154 6.34 -13.36 -8.52
C VAL A 154 7.23 -13.76 -7.33
N SER A 155 8.44 -14.22 -7.66
CA SER A 155 9.45 -14.65 -6.70
C SER A 155 10.59 -13.65 -6.66
N MET A 156 10.63 -12.87 -5.58
CA MET A 156 11.59 -11.80 -5.34
C MET A 156 12.89 -12.33 -4.78
N ARG A 157 13.99 -11.64 -5.06
CA ARG A 157 15.30 -11.92 -4.47
C ARG A 157 15.57 -11.05 -3.26
N TYR A 158 15.19 -9.78 -3.31
CA TYR A 158 15.44 -8.84 -2.22
C TYR A 158 14.18 -8.59 -1.39
N PHE A 159 14.36 -8.47 -0.07
CA PHE A 159 13.26 -8.17 0.83
C PHE A 159 12.63 -6.80 0.55
N PHE A 160 13.43 -5.78 0.23
CA PHE A 160 12.93 -4.42 0.03
C PHE A 160 12.03 -4.28 -1.21
N THR A 161 12.34 -4.97 -2.32
CA THR A 161 11.46 -4.98 -3.50
C THR A 161 10.19 -5.79 -3.26
N ARG A 162 10.26 -6.89 -2.50
CA ARG A 162 9.08 -7.64 -2.05
C ARG A 162 8.16 -6.76 -1.20
N LYS A 163 8.69 -6.13 -0.16
CA LYS A 163 7.95 -5.24 0.74
C LYS A 163 7.33 -4.08 -0.04
N LEU A 164 8.08 -3.47 -0.95
CA LEU A 164 7.57 -2.43 -1.83
C LEU A 164 6.33 -2.91 -2.61
N MET A 165 6.35 -4.10 -3.23
CA MET A 165 5.18 -4.58 -3.98
C MET A 165 3.99 -4.90 -3.08
N LEU A 166 4.22 -5.51 -1.91
CA LEU A 166 3.16 -5.81 -0.94
C LEU A 166 2.45 -4.52 -0.50
N VAL A 167 3.19 -3.43 -0.29
CA VAL A 167 2.60 -2.15 0.12
C VAL A 167 1.99 -1.40 -1.07
N LYS A 168 2.77 -1.16 -2.13
CA LYS A 168 2.38 -0.33 -3.28
C LYS A 168 1.11 -0.82 -3.97
N GLU A 169 0.96 -2.14 -4.09
CA GLU A 169 -0.16 -2.72 -4.85
C GLU A 169 -1.41 -2.91 -3.98
N SER A 170 -1.33 -2.68 -2.68
CA SER A 170 -2.41 -2.95 -1.74
C SER A 170 -3.20 -1.69 -1.37
N HIS A 171 -4.48 -1.91 -1.14
CA HIS A 171 -5.44 -0.89 -0.73
C HIS A 171 -5.91 -1.11 0.71
N ALA A 172 -5.51 -2.21 1.34
CA ALA A 172 -5.86 -2.55 2.72
C ALA A 172 -4.90 -3.63 3.23
N PHE A 173 -4.82 -3.76 4.56
CA PHE A 173 -3.95 -4.73 5.19
C PHE A 173 -4.69 -5.47 6.31
N LEU A 174 -4.56 -6.79 6.31
CA LEU A 174 -5.03 -7.67 7.37
C LEU A 174 -3.80 -8.32 8.01
N CYS A 175 -3.44 -7.86 9.20
CA CYS A 175 -2.32 -8.39 9.96
C CYS A 175 -2.85 -9.44 10.94
N MET A 176 -2.63 -10.70 10.61
CA MET A 176 -2.92 -11.85 11.48
C MET A 176 -1.77 -12.08 12.47
N PRO A 177 -1.95 -12.88 13.54
CA PRO A 177 -0.87 -13.20 14.47
C PRO A 177 0.34 -13.85 13.78
N GLY A 178 1.54 -13.44 14.19
CA GLY A 178 2.76 -13.92 13.55
C GLY A 178 4.06 -13.59 14.29
N GLY A 179 5.15 -14.12 13.76
CA GLY A 179 6.49 -13.89 14.29
C GLY A 179 7.14 -12.63 13.73
N PHE A 180 8.48 -12.59 13.76
CA PHE A 180 9.23 -11.39 13.34
C PHE A 180 8.99 -10.95 11.91
N GLY A 181 8.73 -11.84 10.95
CA GLY A 181 8.41 -11.43 9.58
C GLY A 181 7.10 -10.63 9.50
N THR A 182 6.07 -11.10 10.21
CA THR A 182 4.78 -10.41 10.30
C THR A 182 4.91 -9.07 11.04
N LEU A 183 5.67 -9.04 12.14
CA LEU A 183 5.92 -7.81 12.88
C LEU A 183 6.72 -6.79 12.06
N ASP A 184 7.75 -7.23 11.34
CA ASP A 184 8.57 -6.40 10.43
C ASP A 184 7.69 -5.74 9.36
N GLU A 185 6.87 -6.51 8.65
CA GLU A 185 5.94 -5.99 7.63
C GLU A 185 4.87 -5.06 8.23
N THR A 186 4.34 -5.41 9.41
CA THR A 186 3.32 -4.60 10.10
C THR A 186 3.87 -3.26 10.60
N PHE A 187 5.04 -3.25 11.23
CA PHE A 187 5.64 -2.01 11.73
C PHE A 187 6.21 -1.13 10.63
N GLU A 188 6.70 -1.72 9.53
CA GLU A 188 7.04 -0.95 8.33
C GLU A 188 5.80 -0.25 7.76
N LEU A 189 4.67 -0.95 7.66
CA LEU A 189 3.41 -0.37 7.22
C LEU A 189 2.95 0.78 8.13
N LEU A 190 2.96 0.59 9.45
CA LEU A 190 2.63 1.67 10.40
C LEU A 190 3.57 2.87 10.24
N THR A 191 4.88 2.64 10.06
CA THR A 191 5.86 3.70 9.83
C THR A 191 5.57 4.47 8.54
N LEU A 192 5.22 3.78 7.46
CA LEU A 192 4.88 4.42 6.18
C LEU A 192 3.60 5.25 6.28
N ALA A 193 2.59 4.75 7.01
CA ALA A 193 1.35 5.46 7.24
C ALA A 193 1.56 6.70 8.13
N GLN A 194 2.28 6.54 9.24
CA GLN A 194 2.63 7.63 10.16
C GLN A 194 3.37 8.77 9.43
N THR A 195 4.39 8.42 8.62
CA THR A 195 5.26 9.39 7.94
C THR A 195 4.69 9.92 6.62
N ALA A 196 3.44 9.60 6.29
CA ALA A 196 2.78 9.99 5.06
C ALA A 196 3.53 9.55 3.78
N LYS A 197 4.27 8.43 3.85
CA LYS A 197 4.98 7.83 2.71
C LYS A 197 4.12 6.83 1.95
N SER A 198 3.01 6.38 2.53
CA SER A 198 1.90 5.72 1.84
C SER A 198 0.64 6.55 1.98
N VAL A 199 -0.25 6.48 0.99
CA VAL A 199 -1.61 7.04 1.14
C VAL A 199 -2.36 6.34 2.29
N PRO A 200 -3.37 7.00 2.90
CA PRO A 200 -4.21 6.36 3.90
C PRO A 200 -4.88 5.09 3.37
N VAL A 201 -4.80 4.04 4.17
CA VAL A 201 -5.35 2.71 3.91
C VAL A 201 -5.88 2.13 5.23
N PRO A 202 -6.92 1.28 5.22
CA PRO A 202 -7.36 0.58 6.41
C PRO A 202 -6.37 -0.53 6.77
N ILE A 203 -5.98 -0.58 8.05
CA ILE A 203 -5.07 -1.56 8.63
C ILE A 203 -5.81 -2.28 9.75
N VAL A 204 -6.00 -3.58 9.60
CA VAL A 204 -6.74 -4.41 10.55
C VAL A 204 -5.79 -5.39 11.23
N PHE A 205 -5.75 -5.33 12.55
CA PHE A 205 -5.06 -6.30 13.40
C PHE A 205 -6.11 -7.30 13.86
N GLN A 206 -6.20 -8.43 13.15
CA GLN A 206 -7.20 -9.44 13.47
C GLN A 206 -6.61 -10.48 14.42
N GLU A 207 -7.33 -10.78 15.49
CA GLU A 207 -6.96 -11.79 16.49
C GLU A 207 -8.09 -12.79 16.73
N VAL A 208 -7.87 -13.81 17.57
CA VAL A 208 -8.86 -14.88 17.78
C VAL A 208 -9.74 -14.54 18.98
N PRO A 209 -11.07 -14.75 18.87
CA PRO A 209 -11.97 -14.60 20.01
C PRO A 209 -11.52 -15.46 21.20
N GLY A 210 -11.24 -14.81 22.33
CA GLY A 210 -10.78 -15.47 23.55
C GLY A 210 -9.30 -15.88 23.57
N ASP A 211 -8.53 -15.61 22.52
CA ASP A 211 -7.08 -15.83 22.45
C ASP A 211 -6.39 -14.61 21.79
N PRO A 212 -6.32 -13.46 22.50
CA PRO A 212 -5.86 -12.21 21.92
C PRO A 212 -4.34 -12.20 21.76
N PHE A 213 -3.87 -11.61 20.66
CA PHE A 213 -2.46 -11.47 20.31
C PHE A 213 -2.06 -10.00 20.18
N TRP A 214 -2.82 -9.25 19.40
CA TRP A 214 -2.55 -7.84 19.11
C TRP A 214 -2.96 -6.96 20.28
N THR A 215 -4.11 -7.21 20.90
CA THR A 215 -4.58 -6.41 22.05
C THR A 215 -3.54 -6.35 23.19
N PRO A 216 -3.03 -7.47 23.74
CA PRO A 216 -2.03 -7.40 24.81
C PRO A 216 -0.69 -6.80 24.32
N LEU A 217 -0.29 -7.04 23.07
CA LEU A 217 0.93 -6.46 22.51
C LEU A 217 0.85 -4.93 22.42
N MET A 218 -0.22 -4.41 21.84
CA MET A 218 -0.41 -2.97 21.65
C MET A 218 -0.71 -2.27 22.97
N ASN A 219 -1.51 -2.86 23.87
CA ASN A 219 -1.72 -2.32 25.22
C ASN A 219 -0.41 -2.16 26.01
N THR A 220 0.59 -3.01 25.73
CA THR A 220 1.91 -2.89 26.37
C THR A 220 2.77 -1.83 25.69
N MET A 221 2.74 -1.78 24.36
CA MET A 221 3.67 -0.97 23.57
C MET A 221 3.21 0.48 23.40
N GLU A 222 1.93 0.74 23.16
CA GLU A 222 1.38 2.08 22.94
C GLU A 222 1.74 3.04 24.10
N PRO A 223 1.52 2.71 25.40
CA PRO A 223 1.88 3.62 26.48
C PRO A 223 3.38 3.88 26.56
N LEU A 224 4.22 2.89 26.26
CA LEU A 224 5.67 3.06 26.25
C LEU A 224 6.09 4.03 25.15
N LEU A 225 5.52 3.90 23.95
CA LEU A 225 5.84 4.78 22.82
C LEU A 225 5.31 6.20 23.05
N THR A 226 4.06 6.35 23.49
CA THR A 226 3.43 7.66 23.69
C THR A 226 4.02 8.40 24.90
N ASN A 227 4.21 7.74 26.05
CA ASN A 227 4.74 8.40 27.25
C ASN A 227 6.19 8.87 27.09
N HIS A 228 6.96 8.19 26.23
CA HIS A 228 8.32 8.60 25.87
C HIS A 228 8.37 9.57 24.67
N GLY A 229 7.21 9.98 24.12
CA GLY A 229 7.13 10.91 22.99
C GLY A 229 7.69 10.36 21.68
N LEU A 230 7.69 9.03 21.50
CA LEU A 230 8.19 8.35 20.31
C LEU A 230 7.15 8.26 19.19
N ILE A 231 5.87 8.35 19.54
CA ILE A 231 4.73 8.46 18.63
C ILE A 231 3.74 9.51 19.14
N SER A 232 2.92 10.06 18.25
CA SER A 232 1.80 10.91 18.62
C SER A 232 0.64 10.09 19.17
N PRO A 233 -0.18 10.61 20.09
CA PRO A 233 -1.39 9.91 20.56
C PRO A 233 -2.35 9.52 19.43
N SER A 234 -2.39 10.29 18.34
CA SER A 234 -3.23 10.00 17.19
C SER A 234 -2.75 8.82 16.36
N ASP A 235 -1.47 8.43 16.43
CA ASP A 235 -0.92 7.31 15.63
C ASP A 235 -1.62 5.98 15.92
N ILE A 236 -2.25 5.84 17.10
CA ILE A 236 -3.06 4.67 17.47
C ILE A 236 -4.31 4.54 16.58
N SER A 237 -4.78 5.63 15.98
CA SER A 237 -5.93 5.59 15.05
C SER A 237 -5.60 4.93 13.72
N LEU A 238 -4.33 4.70 13.39
CA LEU A 238 -3.91 4.14 12.09
C LEU A 238 -4.41 2.72 11.85
N TYR A 239 -4.70 1.95 12.90
CA TYR A 239 -5.16 0.57 12.81
C TYR A 239 -6.38 0.31 13.69
N ARG A 240 -7.07 -0.77 13.38
CA ARG A 240 -8.15 -1.32 14.20
C ARG A 240 -7.81 -2.74 14.64
N ILE A 241 -7.92 -3.00 15.94
CA ILE A 241 -7.85 -4.37 16.47
C ILE A 241 -9.27 -4.95 16.54
N THR A 242 -9.46 -6.19 16.08
CA THR A 242 -10.74 -6.89 16.19
C THR A 242 -10.56 -8.40 16.16
N ASP A 243 -11.47 -9.12 16.81
CA ASP A 243 -11.56 -10.59 16.77
C ASP A 243 -12.74 -11.09 15.91
N ASN A 244 -13.50 -10.18 15.31
CA ASN A 244 -14.71 -10.48 14.55
C ASN A 244 -14.50 -10.27 13.04
N ILE A 245 -14.96 -11.24 12.25
CA ILE A 245 -14.81 -11.24 10.78
C ILE A 245 -15.56 -10.07 10.15
N GLU A 246 -16.81 -9.85 10.55
CA GLU A 246 -17.65 -8.79 9.95
C GLU A 246 -17.04 -7.41 10.20
N SER A 247 -16.51 -7.17 11.40
CA SER A 247 -15.83 -5.94 11.78
C SER A 247 -14.53 -5.73 11.00
N ALA A 248 -13.75 -6.79 10.78
CA ALA A 248 -12.54 -6.73 9.96
C ALA A 248 -12.85 -6.40 8.49
N VAL A 249 -13.88 -7.03 7.93
CA VAL A 249 -14.31 -6.78 6.55
C VAL A 249 -14.90 -5.38 6.41
N ALA A 250 -15.79 -4.97 7.31
CA ALA A 250 -16.41 -3.65 7.31
C ALA A 250 -15.36 -2.53 7.40
N GLU A 251 -14.36 -2.68 8.28
CA GLU A 251 -13.24 -1.74 8.38
C GLU A 251 -12.51 -1.53 7.03
N ILE A 252 -12.39 -2.59 6.22
CA ILE A 252 -11.73 -2.55 4.91
C ILE A 252 -12.66 -2.02 3.81
N THR A 253 -13.92 -2.45 3.80
CA THR A 253 -14.89 -2.08 2.76
C THR A 253 -15.39 -0.66 2.94
N ASP A 254 -15.71 -0.28 4.18
CA ASP A 254 -16.36 0.97 4.52
C ASP A 254 -15.38 2.15 4.47
N PHE A 255 -14.06 1.88 4.62
CA PHE A 255 -13.00 2.87 4.40
C PHE A 255 -13.08 3.53 3.01
N TYR A 256 -13.64 2.84 2.02
CA TYR A 256 -13.84 3.36 0.67
C TYR A 256 -15.32 3.55 0.32
N ALA A 257 -16.21 3.63 1.31
CA ALA A 257 -17.64 3.83 1.08
C ALA A 257 -17.89 5.16 0.37
N ASN A 258 -17.23 6.24 0.82
CA ASN A 258 -17.26 7.55 0.20
C ASN A 258 -15.88 8.07 -0.18
N TYR A 259 -14.88 7.89 0.68
CA TYR A 259 -13.50 8.25 0.41
C TYR A 259 -12.98 7.52 -0.83
N HIS A 260 -12.30 8.27 -1.70
CA HIS A 260 -11.68 7.76 -2.90
C HIS A 260 -10.16 7.85 -2.83
N SER A 261 -9.63 9.06 -2.66
CA SER A 261 -8.19 9.32 -2.69
C SER A 261 -7.85 10.66 -2.06
N ILE A 262 -6.58 10.86 -1.71
CA ILE A 262 -6.05 12.18 -1.35
C ILE A 262 -4.99 12.66 -2.33
N ARG A 263 -4.82 13.98 -2.44
CA ARG A 263 -3.77 14.63 -3.22
C ARG A 263 -3.33 15.92 -2.55
N PHE A 264 -2.03 16.16 -2.52
CA PHE A 264 -1.46 17.46 -2.13
C PHE A 264 -1.18 18.30 -3.37
N VAL A 265 -1.61 19.57 -3.33
CA VAL A 265 -1.22 20.60 -4.30
C VAL A 265 -0.60 21.73 -3.51
N LYS A 266 0.74 21.79 -3.52
CA LYS A 266 1.53 22.63 -2.59
C LYS A 266 1.14 22.28 -1.14
N ASP A 267 0.67 23.26 -0.37
CA ASP A 267 0.32 23.10 1.05
C ASP A 267 -1.17 22.78 1.27
N ARG A 268 -1.95 22.64 0.19
CA ARG A 268 -3.38 22.34 0.26
C ARG A 268 -3.61 20.85 0.01
N LEU A 269 -4.32 20.22 0.93
CA LEU A 269 -4.80 18.85 0.81
C LEU A 269 -6.15 18.84 0.13
N TYR A 270 -6.33 17.93 -0.83
CA TYR A 270 -7.59 17.62 -1.49
C TYR A 270 -7.95 16.17 -1.18
N ILE A 271 -9.15 15.96 -0.64
CA ILE A 271 -9.73 14.65 -0.42
C ILE A 271 -10.85 14.46 -1.45
N ARG A 272 -10.70 13.49 -2.34
CA ARG A 272 -11.72 13.13 -3.34
C ARG A 272 -12.71 12.13 -2.74
N MET A 273 -13.98 12.31 -3.06
CA MET A 273 -15.10 11.56 -2.51
C MET A 273 -16.09 11.17 -3.61
N LYS A 274 -16.74 10.02 -3.47
CA LYS A 274 -17.74 9.51 -4.42
C LYS A 274 -19.06 10.26 -4.34
N ARG A 275 -19.39 10.80 -3.16
CA ARG A 275 -20.62 11.53 -2.84
C ARG A 275 -20.27 12.84 -2.14
N GLY A 276 -21.02 13.89 -2.46
CA GLY A 276 -20.88 15.19 -1.82
C GLY A 276 -21.52 15.22 -0.44
N ILE A 277 -20.97 16.04 0.46
CA ILE A 277 -21.53 16.24 1.79
C ILE A 277 -22.49 17.44 1.75
N PRO A 278 -23.75 17.30 2.23
CA PRO A 278 -24.68 18.41 2.33
C PRO A 278 -24.10 19.58 3.13
N ALA A 279 -24.47 20.82 2.77
CA ALA A 279 -23.85 22.02 3.36
C ALA A 279 -23.98 22.11 4.89
N SER A 280 -25.09 21.66 5.48
CA SER A 280 -25.29 21.62 6.93
C SER A 280 -24.31 20.67 7.62
N ASP A 281 -24.11 19.50 7.04
CA ASP A 281 -23.29 18.43 7.60
C ASP A 281 -21.80 18.73 7.40
N PHE A 282 -21.46 19.33 6.26
CA PHE A 282 -20.12 19.82 5.98
C PHE A 282 -19.70 20.89 7.00
N ALA A 283 -20.59 21.80 7.39
CA ALA A 283 -20.27 22.81 8.41
C ALA A 283 -19.96 22.19 9.78
N LEU A 284 -20.64 21.10 10.15
CA LEU A 284 -20.36 20.36 11.38
C LEU A 284 -19.02 19.63 11.30
N LEU A 285 -18.76 18.93 10.19
CA LEU A 285 -17.51 18.22 9.93
C LEU A 285 -16.32 19.19 9.90
N ALA A 286 -16.42 20.31 9.19
CA ALA A 286 -15.38 21.35 9.13
C ALA A 286 -15.08 21.92 10.52
N LYS A 287 -16.10 22.10 11.38
CA LYS A 287 -15.92 22.56 12.75
C LYS A 287 -15.18 21.52 13.59
N GLU A 288 -15.60 20.26 13.55
CA GLU A 288 -14.99 19.13 14.27
C GLU A 288 -13.51 18.96 13.91
N PHE A 289 -13.20 19.00 12.61
CA PHE A 289 -11.85 18.76 12.09
C PHE A 289 -11.04 20.03 11.81
N SER A 290 -11.51 21.20 12.25
CA SER A 290 -10.84 22.50 12.05
C SER A 290 -9.36 22.50 12.45
N HIS A 291 -8.99 21.76 13.49
CA HIS A 291 -7.62 21.61 13.96
C HIS A 291 -6.64 21.01 12.94
N LEU A 292 -7.14 20.33 11.90
CA LEU A 292 -6.31 19.81 10.81
C LEU A 292 -5.91 20.89 9.79
N SER A 293 -6.61 22.03 9.78
CA SER A 293 -6.29 23.16 8.90
C SER A 293 -5.45 24.23 9.59
N VAL A 294 -4.50 24.82 8.87
CA VAL A 294 -3.63 25.91 9.37
C VAL A 294 -4.44 27.13 9.81
N ASP A 295 -5.53 27.41 9.09
CA ASP A 295 -6.42 28.55 9.33
C ASP A 295 -7.80 28.13 9.89
N GLY A 296 -7.98 26.85 10.21
CA GLY A 296 -9.26 26.30 10.67
C GLY A 296 -10.34 26.18 9.58
N HIS A 297 -10.02 26.46 8.30
CA HIS A 297 -10.99 26.50 7.22
C HIS A 297 -10.97 25.27 6.32
N PHE A 298 -12.15 24.87 5.86
CA PHE A 298 -12.39 23.77 4.92
C PHE A 298 -13.31 24.25 3.81
N ASP A 299 -13.05 23.78 2.60
CA ASP A 299 -13.82 24.08 1.39
C ASP A 299 -14.35 22.80 0.73
N GLN A 300 -15.43 22.91 -0.06
CA GLN A 300 -15.86 21.89 -1.02
C GLN A 300 -15.68 22.37 -2.48
N PRO A 301 -14.44 22.42 -3.01
CA PRO A 301 -14.19 22.95 -4.34
C PRO A 301 -14.59 21.98 -5.46
N GLY A 302 -14.64 22.48 -6.69
CA GLY A 302 -14.61 21.64 -7.89
C GLY A 302 -13.19 21.09 -8.18
N PRO A 303 -13.01 20.41 -9.33
CA PRO A 303 -11.69 19.92 -9.77
C PRO A 303 -10.68 21.05 -9.98
N THR A 304 -9.40 20.75 -9.79
CA THR A 304 -8.30 21.70 -10.11
C THR A 304 -8.05 21.77 -11.61
N ASP A 305 -7.39 22.83 -12.08
CA ASP A 305 -7.06 23.00 -13.51
C ASP A 305 -6.22 21.84 -14.04
N GLU A 306 -5.27 21.32 -13.25
CA GLU A 306 -4.47 20.14 -13.61
C GLU A 306 -5.33 18.87 -13.73
N GLU A 307 -6.29 18.67 -12.82
CA GLU A 307 -7.20 17.53 -12.88
C GLU A 307 -8.08 17.59 -14.12
N ILE A 308 -8.57 18.78 -14.49
CA ILE A 308 -9.35 19.01 -15.71
C ILE A 308 -8.50 18.70 -16.94
N LYS A 309 -7.27 19.20 -16.97
CA LYS A 309 -6.35 18.98 -18.09
C LYS A 309 -6.04 17.50 -18.31
N ASP A 310 -5.78 16.78 -17.22
CA ASP A 310 -5.37 15.37 -17.27
C ASP A 310 -6.56 14.40 -17.26
N HIS A 311 -7.81 14.91 -17.21
CA HIS A 311 -9.04 14.13 -17.08
C HIS A 311 -9.01 13.18 -15.86
N ASP A 312 -8.40 13.65 -14.76
CA ASP A 312 -8.13 12.86 -13.55
C ASP A 312 -9.27 13.01 -12.54
N ASN A 313 -10.23 12.09 -12.59
CA ASN A 313 -11.36 11.97 -11.65
C ASN A 313 -12.12 13.28 -11.44
N VAL A 314 -12.38 14.02 -12.53
CA VAL A 314 -12.99 15.35 -12.51
C VAL A 314 -14.42 15.34 -11.95
N GLU A 315 -15.10 14.20 -12.07
CA GLU A 315 -16.47 13.94 -11.63
C GLU A 315 -16.65 13.76 -10.11
N LEU A 316 -15.56 13.49 -9.38
CA LEU A 316 -15.65 13.25 -7.93
C LEU A 316 -15.92 14.54 -7.14
N PHE A 317 -16.47 14.40 -5.94
CA PHE A 317 -16.60 15.50 -4.98
C PHE A 317 -15.29 15.71 -4.24
N ARG A 318 -15.06 16.92 -3.71
CA ARG A 318 -13.79 17.26 -3.02
C ARG A 318 -14.06 18.00 -1.72
N ILE A 319 -13.23 17.71 -0.73
CA ILE A 319 -12.96 18.60 0.41
C ILE A 319 -11.53 19.08 0.28
N SER A 320 -11.26 20.33 0.64
CA SER A 320 -9.89 20.83 0.68
C SER A 320 -9.63 21.79 1.84
N PHE A 321 -8.39 21.82 2.31
CA PHE A 321 -7.94 22.68 3.41
C PHE A 321 -6.41 22.77 3.42
N PHE A 322 -5.86 23.80 4.10
CA PHE A 322 -4.41 23.97 4.24
C PHE A 322 -3.89 23.07 5.35
N TYR A 323 -3.13 22.03 5.04
CA TYR A 323 -2.85 20.97 6.00
C TYR A 323 -1.85 21.41 7.08
N ALA A 324 -2.25 21.35 8.36
CA ALA A 324 -1.41 21.74 9.49
C ALA A 324 -0.73 20.56 10.20
N ALA A 325 -1.31 19.35 10.12
CA ALA A 325 -0.82 18.19 10.83
C ALA A 325 0.39 17.54 10.12
N LYS A 326 1.23 16.85 10.90
CA LYS A 326 2.54 16.34 10.46
C LYS A 326 2.58 14.82 10.21
N GLY A 327 1.42 14.17 10.03
CA GLY A 327 1.29 12.74 9.72
C GLY A 327 -0.12 12.39 9.23
N PHE A 328 -0.38 11.18 8.74
CA PHE A 328 -1.73 10.80 8.26
C PHE A 328 -2.65 10.22 9.33
N ALA A 329 -2.13 9.96 10.54
CA ALA A 329 -2.94 9.48 11.64
C ALA A 329 -4.12 10.43 11.95
N ASP A 330 -3.88 11.74 11.97
CA ASP A 330 -4.93 12.73 12.23
C ASP A 330 -5.98 12.82 11.10
N LEU A 331 -5.65 12.36 9.88
CA LEU A 331 -6.62 12.27 8.78
C LEU A 331 -7.55 11.07 8.91
N ARG A 332 -7.15 10.04 9.65
CA ARG A 332 -7.90 8.79 9.70
C ARG A 332 -9.32 8.99 10.27
N PRO A 333 -9.52 9.69 11.40
CA PRO A 333 -10.86 10.03 11.88
C PRO A 333 -11.69 10.88 10.91
N LEU A 334 -11.05 11.79 10.16
CA LEU A 334 -11.72 12.58 9.13
C LEU A 334 -12.21 11.69 7.97
N ILE A 335 -11.40 10.74 7.53
CA ILE A 335 -11.79 9.77 6.49
C ILE A 335 -12.98 8.92 6.98
N ASP A 336 -12.93 8.44 8.22
CA ASP A 336 -14.05 7.69 8.82
C ASP A 336 -15.33 8.52 8.90
N ALA A 337 -15.24 9.82 9.18
CA ALA A 337 -16.38 10.74 9.18
C ALA A 337 -16.94 10.96 7.76
N ILE A 338 -16.07 11.15 6.76
CA ILE A 338 -16.44 11.31 5.35
C ILE A 338 -17.22 10.09 4.84
N ASN A 339 -16.83 8.89 5.27
CA ASN A 339 -17.45 7.63 4.84
C ASN A 339 -18.89 7.41 5.35
N ARG A 340 -19.38 8.25 6.26
CA ARG A 340 -20.77 8.18 6.79
C ARG A 340 -21.82 8.84 5.88
N TYR A 341 -21.39 9.56 4.84
CA TYR A 341 -22.24 10.23 3.85
C TYR A 341 -22.25 9.45 2.53
#